data_AF-A0A2V6E0J3-F1
#
_entry.id   AF-A0A2V6E0J3-F1
#
_cell.length_a   1.000
_cell.length_b   1.000
_cell.length_c   1.000
_cell.angle_alpha   90.00
_cell.angle_beta   90.00
_cell.angle_gamma   90.00
#
_symmetry.space_group_name_H-M   'P 1'
#
loop_
_entity.id
_entity.type
_entity.pdbx_description
1 polymer ?
#
loop_
_entity_poly.entity_id
_entity_poly.type
_entity_poly.pdbx_seq_one_letter_code
_entity_poly.pdbx_strand_id
1 'polypeptide(L)' 'MKPTSSLSTFTSESTDAVNSVGEVHSYRELQQRIHEDLRVQHPEWIEPNGDCPTCESYERRLAESIAIFQSAKGTLAAA' A
#
# COMPACT_ATOMS: atom_id res chain seq x y z
N MET A 1 -33.02 36.68 -29.27
CA MET A 1 -33.11 36.25 -27.86
C MET A 1 -32.80 34.77 -27.83
N LYS A 2 -31.75 34.38 -27.09
CA LYS A 2 -31.20 33.01 -27.12
C LYS A 2 -32.05 32.07 -26.26
N PRO A 3 -32.33 30.84 -26.69
CA PRO A 3 -33.06 29.87 -25.90
C PRO A 3 -32.22 29.40 -24.70
N THR A 4 -32.84 29.34 -23.53
CA THR A 4 -32.26 28.83 -22.28
C THR A 4 -32.19 27.31 -22.32
N SER A 5 -31.01 26.78 -22.62
CA SER A 5 -30.65 25.39 -22.30
C SER A 5 -30.26 25.30 -20.84
N SER A 6 -30.96 24.47 -20.07
CA SER A 6 -30.41 23.85 -18.86
C SER A 6 -31.04 22.46 -18.69
N LEU A 7 -30.43 21.47 -19.34
CA LEU A 7 -30.46 20.10 -18.85
C LEU A 7 -29.27 19.99 -17.91
N SER A 8 -29.52 19.93 -16.60
CA SER A 8 -28.49 19.64 -15.62
C SER A 8 -28.02 18.21 -15.82
N THR A 9 -26.85 18.09 -16.43
CA THR A 9 -26.07 16.86 -16.54
C THR A 9 -25.85 16.33 -15.14
N PHE A 10 -26.41 15.14 -14.90
CA PHE A 10 -26.09 14.24 -13.79
C PHE A 10 -24.58 14.24 -13.60
N THR A 11 -24.10 14.83 -12.51
CA THR A 11 -22.70 14.69 -12.09
C THR A 11 -22.48 13.21 -11.85
N SER A 12 -21.90 12.55 -12.85
CA SER A 12 -21.28 11.24 -12.72
C SER A 12 -20.29 11.32 -11.57
N GLU A 13 -20.70 10.75 -10.45
CA GLU A 13 -19.87 10.39 -9.33
C GLU A 13 -18.63 9.68 -9.87
N SER A 14 -17.47 10.35 -9.75
CA SER A 14 -16.17 9.81 -10.14
C SER A 14 -15.83 8.69 -9.16
N THR A 15 -16.33 7.50 -9.47
CA THR A 15 -15.88 6.23 -8.91
C THR A 15 -14.47 5.94 -9.43
N ASP A 16 -13.48 6.64 -8.90
CA ASP A 16 -12.05 6.35 -9.10
C ASP A 16 -11.27 6.37 -7.77
N ALA A 17 -11.96 6.29 -6.63
CA ALA A 17 -11.33 6.29 -5.31
C ALA A 17 -11.13 4.90 -4.69
N VAL A 18 -11.37 3.83 -5.46
CA VAL A 18 -11.18 2.45 -5.00
C VAL A 18 -10.79 1.62 -6.20
N ASN A 19 -9.49 1.53 -6.46
CA ASN A 19 -8.77 0.35 -6.96
C ASN A 19 -7.50 0.71 -7.76
N SER A 20 -6.68 1.65 -7.27
CA SER A 20 -5.28 1.73 -7.72
C SER A 20 -4.39 0.86 -6.85
N VAL A 21 -4.76 -0.41 -6.66
CA VAL A 21 -3.76 -1.44 -6.38
C VAL A 21 -3.09 -1.72 -7.71
N GLY A 22 -2.32 -0.73 -8.21
CA GLY A 22 -1.54 -0.90 -9.44
C GLY A 22 -0.70 -2.16 -9.31
N GLU A 23 -0.57 -2.91 -10.39
CA GLU A 23 0.28 -4.10 -10.45
C GLU A 23 1.58 -3.85 -9.69
N VAL A 24 1.92 -4.73 -8.74
CA VAL A 24 3.13 -4.56 -7.95
C VAL A 24 4.26 -5.22 -8.71
N HIS A 25 5.14 -4.42 -9.30
CA HIS A 25 6.15 -4.88 -10.26
C HIS A 25 7.40 -5.41 -9.55
N SER A 26 7.54 -5.14 -8.24
CA SER A 26 8.61 -5.72 -7.41
C SER A 26 8.21 -5.91 -5.95
N TYR A 27 8.87 -6.84 -5.27
CA TYR A 27 8.73 -7.01 -3.81
C TYR A 27 9.01 -5.71 -3.04
N ARG A 28 9.94 -4.88 -3.52
CA ARG A 28 10.28 -3.61 -2.89
C ARG A 28 9.13 -2.59 -2.94
N GLU A 29 8.42 -2.53 -4.07
CA GLU A 29 7.23 -1.68 -4.21
C GLU A 29 6.09 -2.15 -3.31
N LEU A 30 5.90 -3.47 -3.18
CA LEU A 30 4.91 -4.01 -2.25
C LEU A 30 5.23 -3.61 -0.82
N GLN A 31 6.49 -3.74 -0.42
CA GLN A 31 6.95 -3.39 0.91
C GLN A 31 6.72 -1.90 1.22
N GLN A 32 7.01 -1.01 0.26
CA GLN A 32 6.76 0.43 0.41
C GLN A 32 5.27 0.75 0.58
N ARG A 33 4.40 0.15 -0.25
CA ARG A 33 2.95 0.35 -0.10
C ARG A 33 2.44 -0.12 1.26
N ILE A 34 2.86 -1.30 1.72
CA ILE A 34 2.47 -1.79 3.04
C ILE A 34 2.94 -0.82 4.14
N HIS A 35 4.16 -0.27 4.03
CA HIS A 35 4.66 0.72 4.98
C HIS A 35 3.81 1.99 5.01
N GLU A 36 3.53 2.56 3.83
CA GLU A 36 2.73 3.77 3.69
C GLU A 36 1.30 3.56 4.19
N ASP A 37 0.67 2.46 3.79
CA ASP A 37 -0.69 2.10 4.22
C ASP A 37 -0.77 1.91 5.73
N LEU A 38 0.22 1.28 6.36
CA LEU A 38 0.28 1.13 7.82
C LEU A 38 0.35 2.47 8.53
N ARG A 39 1.11 3.44 8.01
CA ARG A 39 1.19 4.79 8.58
C ARG A 39 -0.12 5.56 8.42
N VAL A 40 -0.82 5.37 7.30
CA VAL A 40 -2.14 5.99 7.06
C VAL A 40 -3.20 5.38 7.98
N GLN A 41 -3.17 4.07 8.19
CA GLN A 41 -4.11 3.36 9.06
C GLN A 41 -3.85 3.59 10.56
N HIS A 42 -2.58 3.75 10.94
CA HIS A 42 -2.13 3.92 12.32
C HIS A 42 -1.36 5.23 12.53
N PRO A 43 -2.01 6.40 12.40
CA PRO A 43 -1.36 7.68 12.67
C PRO A 43 -0.86 7.78 14.11
N GLU A 44 -1.45 7.04 15.05
CA GLU A 44 -1.03 6.99 16.46
C GLU A 44 0.35 6.34 16.68
N TRP A 45 0.87 5.60 15.70
CA TRP A 45 2.22 5.03 15.76
C TRP A 45 3.30 5.99 15.24
N ILE A 46 2.90 7.10 14.63
CA ILE A 46 3.81 8.11 14.11
C ILE A 46 4.17 9.07 15.25
N GLU A 47 5.44 9.10 15.60
CA GLU A 47 6.00 10.01 16.58
C GLU A 47 6.02 11.46 16.06
N PRO A 48 6.15 12.47 16.93
CA PRO A 48 6.17 13.89 16.52
C PRO A 48 7.32 14.27 15.56
N ASN A 49 8.41 13.49 15.57
CA ASN A 49 9.54 13.61 14.64
C ASN A 49 9.22 13.02 13.24
N GLY A 50 8.10 12.31 13.08
CA GLY A 50 7.71 11.63 11.85
C GLY A 50 8.18 10.17 11.76
N ASP A 51 8.85 9.65 12.79
CA ASP A 51 9.31 8.26 12.84
C ASP A 51 8.15 7.34 13.22
N CYS A 52 8.19 6.08 12.80
CA CYS A 52 7.22 5.06 13.20
C CYS A 52 7.96 3.78 13.63
N PRO A 53 8.47 3.70 14.87
CA PRO A 53 9.25 2.55 15.34
C PRO A 53 8.46 1.23 15.26
N THR A 54 7.15 1.29 15.44
CA THR A 54 6.25 0.14 15.29
C THR A 54 6.22 -0.35 13.83
N CYS A 55 6.12 0.57 12.87
CA CYS A 55 6.16 0.24 11.44
C CYS A 55 7.50 -0.44 11.09
N GLU A 56 8.62 0.11 11.55
CA GLU A 56 9.95 -0.48 11.35
C GLU A 56 10.09 -1.88 11.97
N SER A 57 9.47 -2.11 13.12
CA SER A 57 9.44 -3.44 13.75
C SER A 57 8.73 -4.48 12.88
N TYR A 58 7.58 -4.10 12.27
CA TYR A 58 6.87 -4.97 11.34
C TYR A 58 7.67 -5.29 10.10
N GLU A 59 8.33 -4.29 9.50
CA GLU A 59 9.18 -4.50 8.34
C GLU A 59 10.34 -5.45 8.63
N ARG A 60 10.99 -5.29 9.78
CA ARG A 60 12.10 -6.18 10.19
C ARG A 60 11.63 -7.62 10.31
N ARG A 61 10.49 -7.84 10.99
CA ARG A 61 9.90 -9.19 11.14
C ARG A 61 9.47 -9.79 9.80
N LEU A 62 8.97 -8.99 8.87
CA LEU A 62 8.64 -9.43 7.52
C LEU A 62 9.89 -9.87 6.76
N ALA A 63 10.95 -9.07 6.81
CA ALA A 63 12.24 -9.40 6.18
C ALA A 63 12.83 -10.70 6.75
N GLU A 64 12.78 -10.90 8.07
CA GLU A 64 13.20 -12.14 8.74
C GLU A 64 12.38 -13.35 8.24
N SER A 65 11.06 -13.22 8.19
CA SER A 65 10.17 -14.28 7.71
C SER A 65 10.52 -14.68 6.29
N ILE A 66 10.74 -13.71 5.41
CA ILE A 66 11.12 -13.95 4.01
C ILE A 66 12.48 -14.62 3.92
N ALA A 67 13.46 -14.18 4.71
CA ALA A 67 14.79 -14.80 4.75
C ALA A 67 14.70 -16.28 5.16
N ILE A 68 13.86 -16.62 6.15
CA ILE A 68 13.60 -17.99 6.57
C ILE A 68 12.99 -18.81 5.42
N PHE A 69 11.96 -18.29 4.75
CA PHE A 69 11.33 -18.99 3.62
C PHE A 69 12.28 -19.19 2.44
N GLN A 70 13.13 -18.21 2.14
CA GLN A 70 14.14 -18.31 1.09
C GLN A 70 15.21 -19.35 1.43
N SER A 71 15.66 -19.39 2.68
CA SER A 71 16.59 -20.42 3.17
C SER A 71 15.99 -21.82 3.04
N ALA A 72 14.74 -22.01 3.48
CA ALA A 72 14.04 -23.29 3.40
C ALA A 72 13.83 -23.76 1.94
N LYS A 73 13.53 -22.84 1.02
CA LYS A 73 13.42 -23.15 -0.42
C LYS A 73 14.74 -23.67 -1.00
N GLY A 74 15.88 -23.14 -0.56
CA GLY A 74 17.20 -23.61 -0.98
C GLY A 74 17.50 -25.05 -0.53
N THR A 75 17.06 -25.43 0.67
CA THR A 75 17.25 -26.79 1.20
C THR A 75 16.41 -27.84 0.48
N LEU A 76 15.18 -27.49 0.07
CA LEU A 76 14.28 -28.40 -0.67
C LEU A 76 14.68 -28.61 -2.13
N ALA A 77 15.44 -27.70 -2.74
CA ALA A 77 15.91 -27.83 -4.12
C ALA A 77 17.21 -28.65 -4.27
N ALA A 78 17.88 -28.97 -3.16
CA ALA A 78 19.17 -29.67 -3.12
C ALA A 78 19.09 -31.13 -2.64
N ALA A 79 17.89 -31.65 -2.39
CA ALA A 79 17.61 -33.04 -2.00
C ALA A 79 16.87 -33.77 -3.13
#